data_AF-A7TC99-F1
#
_entry.id   AF-A7TC99-F1
#
_cell.length_a   1.000
_cell.length_b   1.000
_cell.length_c   1.000
_cell.angle_alpha   90.00
_cell.angle_beta   90.00
_cell.angle_gamma   90.00
#
_symmetry.space_group_name_H-M   'P 1'
#
loop_
_entity.id
_entity.type
_entity.pdbx_description
1 polymer ?
#
loop_
_entity_poly.entity_id
_entity_poly.type
_entity_poly.pdbx_seq_one_letter_code
_entity_poly.pdbx_strand_id
1 'polypeptide(L)'
;MLERALCYRVVAARGEVMEKGHNEKEAYHGRDALAKAAYDRLFSWIVSRINDSIEVRDKKEHGKCTVIGVLDIYGFEIFETNSFEQLCINYCNEKLQQLFIELVLKEEQEEYQREGIEWEEVEYFNNKIICDLIEQSHKGIIAIMDEGCLNVGKVTDQ
;
A
#
# COMPACT_ATOMS: atom_id res chain seq x y z
N MET A 1 -13.05 28.98 8.64
CA MET A 1 -12.80 28.20 7.39
C MET A 1 -12.55 26.73 7.71
N LEU A 2 -11.63 26.40 8.63
CA LEU A 2 -11.37 25.01 9.07
C LEU A 2 -12.55 24.38 9.83
N GLU A 3 -13.13 25.10 10.80
CA GLU A 3 -14.30 24.63 11.55
C GLU A 3 -15.45 24.25 10.61
N ARG A 4 -15.76 25.13 9.63
CA ARG A 4 -16.78 24.85 8.62
C ARG A 4 -16.45 23.61 7.78
N ALA A 5 -15.19 23.40 7.41
CA ALA A 5 -14.77 22.22 6.63
C ALA A 5 -14.83 20.90 7.44
N LEU A 6 -14.64 20.95 8.76
CA LEU A 6 -14.72 19.78 9.64
C LEU A 6 -16.15 19.47 10.10
N CYS A 7 -17.01 20.49 10.18
CA CYS A 7 -18.37 20.35 10.68
C CYS A 7 -19.43 20.29 9.57
N TYR A 8 -19.08 20.59 8.32
CA TYR A 8 -20.02 20.60 7.21
C TYR A 8 -19.40 20.05 5.93
N ARG A 9 -20.20 19.30 5.15
CA ARG A 9 -19.88 18.91 3.79
C ARG A 9 -20.84 19.56 2.80
N VAL A 10 -20.29 19.97 1.67
CA VAL A 10 -21.07 20.50 0.56
C VAL A 10 -21.48 19.35 -0.35
N VAL A 11 -22.78 19.17 -0.55
CA VAL A 11 -23.37 18.17 -1.44
C VAL A 11 -23.99 18.90 -2.62
N ALA A 12 -23.48 18.64 -3.82
CA ALA A 12 -24.07 19.14 -5.05
C ALA A 12 -25.02 18.08 -5.61
N ALA A 13 -26.31 18.42 -5.74
CA ALA A 13 -27.31 17.54 -6.34
C ALA A 13 -28.19 18.36 -7.30
N ARG A 14 -28.32 17.89 -8.56
CA ARG A 14 -29.21 18.47 -9.58
C ARG A 14 -29.09 20.00 -9.76
N GLY A 15 -27.88 20.54 -9.63
CA GLY A 15 -27.60 21.97 -9.81
C GLY A 15 -27.76 22.83 -8.55
N GLU A 16 -28.26 22.26 -7.44
CA GLU A 16 -28.31 22.91 -6.14
C GLU A 16 -27.13 22.47 -5.27
N VAL A 17 -26.51 23.44 -4.60
CA VAL A 17 -25.41 23.24 -3.66
C VAL A 17 -25.99 23.32 -2.26
N MET A 18 -26.10 22.19 -1.57
CA MET A 18 -26.62 22.10 -0.21
C MET A 18 -25.50 21.82 0.77
N GLU A 19 -25.54 22.46 1.94
CA GLU A 19 -24.59 22.22 3.02
C GLU A 19 -25.21 21.29 4.06
N LYS A 20 -24.57 20.14 4.28
CA LYS A 20 -25.01 19.14 5.26
C LYS A 20 -24.02 19.13 6.42
N GLY A 21 -24.53 19.34 7.64
CA GLY A 21 -23.73 19.20 8.86
C GLY A 21 -23.27 17.76 9.08
N HIS A 22 -22.04 17.61 9.56
CA HIS A 22 -21.48 16.36 9.99
C HIS A 22 -22.05 15.93 11.34
N ASN A 23 -22.23 14.62 11.52
CA ASN A 23 -22.42 14.08 12.86
C ASN A 23 -21.08 14.04 13.63
N GLU A 24 -21.14 13.78 14.95
CA GLU A 24 -19.95 13.78 15.81
C GLU A 24 -18.86 12.81 15.31
N LYS A 25 -19.24 11.60 14.87
CA LYS A 25 -18.30 10.60 14.35
C LYS A 25 -17.64 11.06 13.05
N GLU A 26 -18.43 11.59 12.11
CA GLU A 26 -17.94 12.12 10.84
C GLU A 26 -16.95 13.27 11.07
N ALA A 27 -17.24 14.17 12.03
CA ALA A 27 -16.33 15.25 12.40
C ALA A 27 -15.03 14.73 13.03
N TYR A 28 -15.11 13.68 13.87
CA TYR A 28 -13.94 13.01 14.45
C TYR A 28 -13.06 12.38 13.36
N HIS A 29 -13.66 11.62 12.44
CA HIS A 29 -12.95 11.03 11.31
C HIS A 29 -12.35 12.10 10.39
N GLY A 30 -13.06 13.20 10.14
CA GLY A 30 -12.56 14.32 9.34
C GLY A 30 -11.32 14.98 9.98
N ARG A 31 -11.32 15.15 11.30
CA ARG A 31 -10.15 15.66 12.04
C ARG A 31 -8.96 14.71 11.93
N ASP A 32 -9.17 13.42 12.16
CA ASP A 32 -8.09 12.43 12.15
C ASP A 32 -7.54 12.22 10.73
N ALA A 33 -8.41 12.21 9.72
CA ALA A 33 -8.01 12.17 8.32
C ALA A 33 -7.19 13.40 7.93
N LEU A 34 -7.58 14.60 8.38
CA LEU A 34 -6.82 15.82 8.15
C LEU A 34 -5.42 15.74 8.80
N ALA A 35 -5.34 15.28 10.04
CA ALA A 35 -4.06 15.13 10.74
C ALA A 35 -3.14 14.13 10.03
N LYS A 36 -3.66 12.95 9.67
CA LYS A 36 -2.91 11.93 8.91
C LYS A 36 -2.45 12.46 7.56
N ALA A 37 -3.33 13.12 6.80
CA ALA A 37 -2.99 13.69 5.49
C ALA A 37 -1.98 14.85 5.57
N ALA A 38 -2.04 15.67 6.62
CA ALA A 38 -1.06 16.73 6.84
C ALA A 38 0.34 16.16 7.14
N TYR A 39 0.41 15.13 7.99
CA TYR A 39 1.66 14.46 8.31
C TYR A 39 2.25 13.72 7.09
N ASP A 40 1.42 12.98 6.35
CA ASP A 40 1.81 12.29 5.12
C ASP A 40 2.39 13.24 4.06
N ARG A 41 1.74 14.40 3.86
CA ARG A 41 2.23 15.45 2.94
C ARG A 41 3.52 16.09 3.44
N LEU A 42 3.66 16.29 4.75
CA LEU A 42 4.91 16.81 5.33
C LEU A 42 6.06 15.83 5.11
N PHE A 43 5.84 14.54 5.37
CA PHE A 43 6.84 13.49 5.13
C PHE A 43 7.26 13.44 3.66
N SER A 44 6.27 13.39 2.76
CA SER A 44 6.51 13.41 1.31
C SER A 44 7.26 14.67 0.85
N TRP A 45 6.92 15.83 1.43
CA TRP A 45 7.62 17.09 1.14
C TRP A 45 9.09 17.02 1.59
N ILE A 46 9.39 16.50 2.78
CA ILE A 46 10.76 16.33 3.25
C ILE A 46 11.55 15.42 2.29
N VAL A 47 10.98 14.28 1.91
CA VAL A 47 11.60 13.35 0.94
C VAL A 47 11.88 14.05 -0.39
N SER A 48 10.93 14.81 -0.92
CA SER A 48 11.12 15.59 -2.15
C SER A 48 12.24 16.60 -2.02
N ARG A 49 12.33 17.31 -0.89
CA ARG A 49 13.39 18.30 -0.65
C ARG A 49 14.79 17.67 -0.60
N ILE A 50 14.89 16.47 -0.03
CA ILE A 50 16.14 15.70 -0.03
C ILE A 50 16.46 15.25 -1.45
N ASN A 51 15.48 14.71 -2.19
CA ASN A 51 15.67 14.27 -3.57
C ASN A 51 16.16 15.41 -4.48
N ASP A 52 15.55 16.61 -4.39
CA ASP A 52 15.96 17.79 -5.15
C ASP A 52 17.42 18.19 -4.89
N SER A 53 17.94 17.87 -3.69
CA SER A 53 19.30 18.21 -3.27
C SER A 53 20.36 17.21 -3.75
N ILE A 54 19.97 15.96 -3.99
CA ILE A 54 20.87 14.87 -4.43
C ILE A 54 20.68 14.50 -5.91
N GLU A 55 19.67 15.04 -6.57
CA GLU A 55 19.36 14.74 -7.98
C GLU A 55 20.53 15.14 -8.90
N VAL A 56 21.00 14.17 -9.70
CA VAL A 56 22.02 14.41 -10.73
C VAL A 56 21.38 15.02 -11.97
N ARG A 57 21.64 16.31 -12.23
CA ARG A 57 21.02 17.08 -13.31
C ARG A 57 21.65 16.83 -14.69
N ASP A 58 22.92 16.43 -14.75
CA ASP A 58 23.65 16.20 -16.00
C ASP A 58 23.65 14.72 -16.42
N LYS A 59 22.52 14.29 -17.00
CA LYS A 59 22.33 12.93 -17.56
C LYS A 59 23.15 12.65 -18.84
N LYS A 60 23.87 13.64 -19.37
CA LYS A 60 24.60 13.54 -20.65
C LYS A 60 26.08 13.15 -20.49
N GLU A 61 26.70 13.38 -19.34
CA GLU A 61 28.14 13.08 -19.13
C GLU A 61 28.40 11.66 -18.63
N HIS A 62 27.41 11.01 -18.02
CA HIS A 62 27.56 9.69 -17.41
C HIS A 62 26.72 8.67 -18.19
N GLY A 63 27.34 8.05 -19.21
CA GLY A 63 26.68 7.09 -20.11
C GLY A 63 25.91 5.98 -19.38
N LYS A 64 24.75 5.60 -19.94
CA LYS A 64 23.74 4.67 -19.40
C LYS A 64 23.42 4.90 -17.92
N CYS A 65 22.22 5.43 -17.64
CA CYS A 65 21.67 5.59 -16.29
C CYS A 65 21.45 4.24 -15.60
N THR A 66 22.52 3.55 -15.23
CA THR A 66 22.49 2.40 -14.33
C THR A 66 22.31 2.94 -12.92
N VAL A 67 21.29 2.44 -12.22
CA VAL A 67 20.99 2.82 -10.84
C VAL A 67 21.24 1.61 -9.96
N ILE A 68 21.92 1.82 -8.84
CA ILE A 68 22.01 0.86 -7.75
C ILE A 68 21.03 1.34 -6.68
N GLY A 69 20.01 0.53 -6.40
CA GLY A 69 19.00 0.82 -5.39
C GLY A 69 19.21 -0.03 -4.14
N VAL A 70 18.94 0.56 -2.98
CA VAL A 70 18.85 -0.16 -1.71
C VAL A 70 17.40 -0.05 -1.25
N LEU A 71 16.79 -1.19 -0.94
CA LEU A 71 15.43 -1.28 -0.43
C LEU A 71 15.49 -1.66 1.05
N ASP A 72 15.11 -0.74 1.93
CA ASP A 72 14.96 -0.95 3.36
C ASP A 72 13.46 -1.08 3.69
N ILE A 73 13.06 -2.21 4.26
CA ILE A 73 11.67 -2.60 4.48
C ILE A 73 11.49 -3.17 5.88
N TYR A 74 10.32 -2.95 6.47
CA TYR A 74 9.95 -3.55 7.74
C TYR A 74 9.80 -5.06 7.60
N GLY A 75 10.33 -5.82 8.57
CA GLY A 75 10.15 -7.27 8.64
C GLY A 75 8.75 -7.68 9.09
N PHE A 76 8.51 -8.99 9.11
CA PHE A 76 7.23 -9.57 9.55
C PHE A 76 6.96 -9.28 11.03
N GLU A 77 5.73 -8.91 11.38
CA GLU A 77 5.31 -8.55 12.74
C GLU A 77 4.31 -9.56 13.31
N ILE A 78 4.55 -10.02 14.54
CA ILE A 78 3.64 -10.89 15.30
C ILE A 78 3.57 -10.37 16.73
N PHE A 79 2.42 -9.80 17.09
CA PHE A 79 2.11 -9.33 18.44
C PHE A 79 0.98 -10.14 19.07
N GLU A 80 0.76 -9.95 20.38
CA GLU A 80 -0.37 -10.53 21.10
C GLU A 80 -1.72 -10.08 20.52
N THR A 81 -1.80 -8.84 20.03
CA THR A 81 -2.95 -8.29 19.30
C THR A 81 -2.44 -7.62 18.02
N ASN A 82 -2.82 -8.18 16.87
CA ASN A 82 -2.45 -7.64 15.56
C ASN A 82 -3.63 -6.82 15.02
N SER A 83 -3.35 -5.59 14.59
CA SER A 83 -4.33 -4.67 14.01
C SER A 83 -4.21 -4.66 12.48
N PHE A 84 -4.99 -3.79 11.84
CA PHE A 84 -4.92 -3.54 10.39
C PHE A 84 -3.51 -3.17 9.94
N GLU A 85 -2.75 -2.45 10.75
CA GLU A 85 -1.37 -2.08 10.46
C GLU A 85 -0.47 -3.30 10.25
N GLN A 86 -0.54 -4.28 11.15
CA GLN A 86 0.21 -5.55 11.02
C GLN A 86 -0.25 -6.35 9.80
N LEU A 87 -1.55 -6.34 9.49
CA LEU A 87 -2.06 -6.97 8.26
C LEU A 87 -1.40 -6.37 7.03
N CYS A 88 -1.31 -5.03 6.93
CA CYS A 88 -0.66 -4.36 5.80
C CYS A 88 0.85 -4.66 5.73
N ILE A 89 1.55 -4.66 6.87
CA ILE A 89 2.99 -4.96 6.94
C ILE A 89 3.26 -6.40 6.51
N ASN A 90 2.52 -7.36 7.05
CA ASN A 90 2.71 -8.77 6.74
C ASN A 90 2.28 -9.10 5.31
N TYR A 91 1.23 -8.45 4.80
CA TYR A 91 0.85 -8.56 3.39
C TYR A 91 1.97 -8.07 2.45
N CYS A 92 2.60 -6.94 2.75
CA CYS A 92 3.73 -6.45 1.97
C CYS A 92 4.90 -7.45 1.97
N ASN A 93 5.23 -8.02 3.14
CA ASN A 93 6.25 -9.06 3.25
C ASN A 93 5.89 -10.31 2.43
N GLU A 94 4.63 -10.75 2.47
CA GLU A 94 4.14 -11.89 1.70
C GLU A 94 4.29 -11.67 0.18
N LYS A 95 3.97 -10.47 -0.30
CA LYS A 95 4.15 -10.09 -1.72
C LYS A 95 5.61 -10.09 -2.14
N LEU A 96 6.50 -9.60 -1.28
CA LEU A 96 7.94 -9.59 -1.53
C LEU A 96 8.52 -10.99 -1.53
N GLN A 97 8.06 -11.86 -0.62
CA GLN A 97 8.49 -13.25 -0.56
C GLN A 97 8.00 -14.04 -1.79
N GLN A 98 6.76 -13.84 -2.23
CA GLN A 98 6.25 -14.42 -3.47
C GLN A 98 7.11 -14.01 -4.68
N LEU A 99 7.42 -12.72 -4.81
CA LEU A 99 8.25 -12.21 -5.90
C LEU A 99 9.67 -12.78 -5.83
N PHE A 100 10.26 -12.84 -4.64
CA PHE A 100 11.61 -13.38 -4.44
C PHE A 100 11.69 -14.84 -4.87
N ILE A 101 10.75 -15.67 -4.43
CA ILE A 101 10.72 -17.10 -4.78
C ILE A 101 10.56 -17.27 -6.30
N GLU A 102 9.65 -16.52 -6.94
CA GLU A 102 9.44 -16.58 -8.38
C GLU A 102 10.69 -16.21 -9.18
N LEU A 103 11.39 -15.14 -8.77
CA LEU A 103 12.61 -14.68 -9.44
C LEU A 103 13.76 -15.68 -9.27
N VAL A 104 14.00 -16.14 -8.04
CA VAL A 104 15.09 -17.09 -7.74
C VAL A 104 14.85 -18.42 -8.46
N LEU A 105 13.65 -18.99 -8.37
CA LEU A 105 13.35 -20.26 -9.05
C LEU A 105 13.50 -20.15 -10.57
N LYS A 106 13.06 -19.03 -11.14
CA LYS A 106 13.22 -18.78 -12.58
C LYS A 106 14.69 -18.68 -12.98
N GLU A 107 15.50 -17.93 -12.23
CA GLU A 107 16.93 -17.77 -12.49
C GLU A 107 17.67 -19.12 -12.39
N GLU A 108 17.38 -19.91 -11.36
CA GLU A 108 17.97 -21.25 -11.19
C GLU A 108 17.56 -22.19 -12.34
N GLN A 109 16.28 -22.20 -12.73
CA GLN A 109 15.81 -23.00 -13.88
C GLN A 109 16.51 -22.61 -15.19
N GLU A 110 16.71 -21.32 -15.43
CA GLU A 110 17.40 -20.81 -16.61
C GLU A 110 18.88 -21.21 -16.61
N GLU A 111 19.54 -21.22 -15.44
CA GLU A 111 20.95 -21.66 -15.33
C GLU A 111 21.09 -23.16 -15.53
N TYR A 112 20.22 -23.99 -14.93
CA TYR A 112 20.22 -25.44 -15.13
C TYR A 112 20.06 -25.81 -16.61
N GLN A 113 19.14 -25.14 -17.31
CA GLN A 113 18.94 -25.33 -18.76
C GLN A 113 20.17 -24.90 -19.57
N ARG A 114 20.84 -23.82 -19.16
CA ARG A 114 22.06 -23.33 -19.81
C ARG A 114 23.22 -24.31 -19.66
N GLU A 115 23.35 -24.91 -18.49
CA GLU A 115 24.38 -25.91 -18.20
C GLU A 115 24.04 -27.31 -18.73
N GLY A 116 22.81 -27.52 -19.20
CA GLY A 116 22.33 -28.81 -19.71
C GLY A 116 22.10 -29.84 -18.60
N ILE A 117 21.82 -29.37 -17.38
CA ILE A 117 21.53 -30.18 -16.19
C ILE A 117 20.03 -30.43 -16.12
N GLU A 118 19.62 -31.65 -15.75
CA GLU A 118 18.22 -31.98 -15.53
C GLU A 118 17.66 -31.22 -14.31
N TRP A 119 16.50 -30.60 -14.48
CA TRP A 119 15.82 -29.88 -13.40
C TRP A 119 15.13 -30.85 -12.45
N GLU A 120 15.41 -30.71 -11.16
CA GLU A 120 14.68 -31.38 -10.08
C GLU A 120 13.67 -30.41 -9.47
N GLU A 121 12.41 -30.83 -9.37
CA GLU A 121 11.35 -29.98 -8.83
C GLU A 121 11.56 -29.72 -7.34
N VAL A 122 11.64 -28.44 -6.98
CA VAL A 122 11.80 -28.01 -5.59
C VAL A 122 10.42 -27.78 -4.98
N GLU A 123 10.14 -28.42 -3.85
CA GLU A 123 8.94 -28.14 -3.06
C GLU A 123 9.11 -26.82 -2.29
N TYR A 124 8.17 -25.90 -2.47
CA TYR A 124 8.10 -24.64 -1.72
C TYR A 124 6.65 -24.26 -1.42
N PHE A 125 6.45 -23.41 -0.43
CA PHE A 125 5.13 -22.87 -0.13
C PHE A 125 4.75 -21.78 -1.12
N ASN A 126 3.60 -21.91 -1.78
CA ASN A 126 3.12 -20.92 -2.73
C ASN A 126 2.42 -19.75 -2.02
N ASN A 127 3.19 -18.70 -1.68
CA ASN A 127 2.73 -17.47 -1.04
C ASN A 127 1.64 -16.72 -1.85
N LYS A 128 1.51 -17.00 -3.16
CA LYS A 128 0.47 -16.42 -4.02
C LYS A 128 -0.93 -16.64 -3.48
N ILE A 129 -1.21 -17.80 -2.87
CA ILE A 129 -2.55 -18.09 -2.34
C ILE A 129 -2.94 -17.13 -1.21
N ILE A 130 -1.96 -16.73 -0.39
CA ILE A 130 -2.16 -15.77 0.71
C ILE A 130 -2.28 -14.36 0.14
N CYS A 131 -1.45 -14.00 -0.84
CA CYS A 131 -1.55 -12.73 -1.55
C CYS A 131 -2.94 -12.55 -2.18
N ASP A 132 -3.41 -13.57 -2.92
CA ASP A 132 -4.71 -13.58 -3.60
C ASP A 132 -5.86 -13.46 -2.59
N LEU A 133 -5.77 -14.16 -1.44
CA LEU A 133 -6.77 -14.05 -0.38
C LEU A 133 -6.93 -12.60 0.12
N ILE A 134 -5.85 -11.83 0.15
CA ILE A 134 -5.86 -10.45 0.64
C ILE A 134 -6.29 -9.47 -0.47
N GLU A 135 -5.74 -9.61 -1.68
CA GLU A 135 -5.81 -8.59 -2.73
C GLU A 135 -6.86 -8.84 -3.83
N GLN A 136 -7.48 -10.02 -3.87
CA GLN A 136 -8.38 -10.38 -4.97
C GLN A 136 -9.54 -9.39 -5.11
N SER A 137 -9.75 -8.88 -6.32
CA SER A 137 -10.87 -7.98 -6.61
C SER A 137 -12.21 -8.61 -6.24
N HIS A 138 -13.05 -7.84 -5.53
CA HIS A 138 -14.41 -8.22 -5.10
C HIS A 138 -14.53 -9.41 -4.13
N LYS A 139 -13.42 -10.07 -3.76
CA LYS A 139 -13.46 -11.27 -2.91
C LYS A 139 -12.36 -11.31 -1.84
N GLY A 140 -11.29 -10.55 -2.03
CA GLY A 140 -10.20 -10.46 -1.09
C GLY A 140 -10.59 -9.66 0.14
N ILE A 141 -9.83 -9.84 1.22
CA ILE A 141 -10.07 -9.18 2.51
C ILE A 141 -10.19 -7.66 2.34
N ILE A 142 -9.28 -7.03 1.58
CA ILE A 142 -9.29 -5.58 1.36
C ILE A 142 -10.57 -5.15 0.62
N ALA A 143 -10.98 -5.88 -0.42
CA ALA A 143 -12.17 -5.54 -1.19
C ALA A 143 -13.46 -5.63 -0.34
N ILE A 144 -13.55 -6.62 0.55
CA ILE A 144 -14.67 -6.77 1.48
C ILE A 144 -14.67 -5.65 2.53
N MET A 145 -13.49 -5.27 3.05
CA MET A 145 -13.36 -4.14 3.97
C MET A 145 -13.79 -2.82 3.31
N ASP A 146 -13.37 -2.58 2.07
CA ASP A 146 -13.74 -1.39 1.29
C ASP A 146 -15.26 -1.33 1.05
N GLU A 147 -15.89 -2.46 0.71
CA GLU A 147 -17.34 -2.55 0.57
C GLU A 147 -18.05 -2.22 1.90
N GLY A 148 -17.54 -2.73 3.02
CA GLY A 148 -17.99 -2.37 4.36
C GLY A 148 -17.93 -0.87 4.61
N CYS A 149 -16.84 -0.20 4.24
CA CYS A 149 -16.66 1.23 4.47
C CYS A 149 -17.60 2.11 3.60
N LEU A 150 -17.98 1.63 2.42
CA LEU A 150 -18.87 2.34 1.49
C LEU A 150 -20.35 2.15 1.80
N ASN A 151 -20.70 1.13 2.57
CA ASN A 151 -22.09 0.82 2.90
C ASN A 151 -22.72 1.89 3.79
N VAL A 152 -23.92 2.36 3.41
CA VAL A 152 -24.68 3.42 4.09
C VAL A 152 -25.40 2.90 5.37
N GLY A 153 -25.30 1.60 5.64
CA GLY A 153 -25.88 0.95 6.82
C GLY A 153 -25.05 1.16 8.10
N LYS A 154 -25.53 0.59 9.21
CA LYS A 154 -24.68 0.45 10.41
C LYS A 154 -23.66 -0.66 10.14
N VAL A 155 -22.41 -0.27 9.99
CA VAL A 155 -21.29 -1.20 9.79
C VAL A 155 -20.50 -1.27 11.09
N THR A 156 -20.16 -2.48 11.48
CA THR A 156 -19.37 -2.82 12.67
C THR A 156 -18.20 -3.71 12.25
N ASP A 157 -17.22 -3.84 13.13
CA ASP A 157 -16.10 -4.78 12.92
C ASP A 157 -16.52 -6.26 13.07
N GLN A 158 -17.73 -6.50 13.61
CA GLN A 158 -18.42 -7.81 13.62
C GLN A 158 -19.32 -7.94 12.39
#